data_AF-A0A6V7HPX7-F1
#
_entry.id   AF-A0A6V7HPX7-F1
#
_cell.length_a   1.000
_cell.length_b   1.000
_cell.length_c   1.000
_cell.angle_alpha   90.00
_cell.angle_beta   90.00
_cell.angle_gamma   90.00
#
_symmetry.space_group_name_H-M   'P 1'
#
loop_
_entity.id
_entity.type
_entity.pdbx_description
1 polymer ?
#
loop_
_entity_poly.entity_id
_entity_poly.type
_entity_poly.pdbx_seq_one_letter_code
_entity_poly.pdbx_strand_id
1 'polypeptide(L)' 'GDSGGPLQCRRSDGVWQLAGITSFGSGCARPGFPDVYTKVQHYVDWIRKTIRTNENT' A
#
# COMPACT_ATOMS: atom_id res chain seq x y z
N GLY A 1 13.67 -0.78 -8.13
CA GLY A 1 13.69 -0.94 -6.67
C GLY A 1 12.43 -0.29 -6.22
N ASP A 2 11.46 -1.08 -5.80
CA ASP A 2 10.04 -0.70 -5.94
C ASP A 2 9.36 -0.49 -4.58
N SER A 3 10.14 -0.51 -3.48
CA SER A 3 9.69 -0.22 -2.13
C SER A 3 9.03 1.16 -2.05
N GLY A 4 7.87 1.22 -1.40
CA GLY A 4 7.03 2.42 -1.38
C GLY A 4 6.07 2.53 -2.58
N GLY A 5 6.24 1.70 -3.62
CA GLY A 5 5.38 1.69 -4.80
C GLY A 5 3.96 1.15 -4.53
N PRO A 6 3.00 1.45 -5.42
CA PRO A 6 1.60 1.10 -5.20
C PRO A 6 1.26 -0.33 -5.66
N LEU A 7 0.53 -1.07 -4.81
CA LEU A 7 -0.29 -2.20 -5.24
C LEU A 7 -1.72 -1.70 -5.45
N GLN A 8 -2.17 -1.66 -6.71
CA GLN A 8 -3.50 -1.18 -7.06
C GLN A 8 -4.45 -2.36 -7.35
N CYS A 9 -5.65 -2.30 -6.79
CA CYS A 9 -6.72 -3.27 -7.08
C CYS A 9 -7.93 -2.54 -7.67
N ARG A 10 -8.49 -3.10 -8.75
CA ARG A 10 -9.71 -2.58 -9.37
C ARG A 10 -10.93 -3.15 -8.66
N ARG A 11 -11.81 -2.28 -8.18
CA ARG A 11 -13.12 -2.65 -7.60
C ARG A 11 -14.10 -3.07 -8.69
N SER A 12 -15.22 -3.66 -8.26
CA SER A 12 -16.35 -4.02 -9.14
C SER A 12 -16.97 -2.82 -9.86
N ASP A 13 -16.98 -1.64 -9.25
CA ASP A 13 -17.45 -0.38 -9.84
C ASP A 13 -16.45 0.27 -10.83
N GLY A 14 -15.31 -0.39 -11.08
CA GLY A 14 -14.29 0.06 -12.00
C GLY A 14 -13.28 1.05 -11.41
N VAL A 15 -13.47 1.51 -10.16
CA VAL A 15 -12.54 2.41 -9.49
C VAL A 15 -11.30 1.64 -9.02
N TRP A 16 -10.12 2.21 -9.25
CA TRP A 16 -8.86 1.68 -8.74
C TRP A 16 -8.59 2.19 -7.34
N GLN A 17 -8.19 1.27 -6.44
CA GLN A 17 -7.83 1.59 -5.07
C GLN A 17 -6.39 1.20 -4.79
N LEU A 18 -5.72 2.01 -3.96
CA LEU A 18 -4.45 1.67 -3.36
C LEU A 18 -4.69 0.62 -2.26
N ALA A 19 -4.45 -0.65 -2.59
CA ALA A 19 -4.66 -1.78 -1.67
C ALA A 19 -3.44 -2.03 -0.79
N GLY A 20 -2.23 -1.79 -1.32
CA GLY A 20 -0.99 -2.04 -0.63
C GLY A 20 0.15 -1.10 -1.03
N ILE A 21 1.19 -1.09 -0.21
CA ILE A 21 2.45 -0.40 -0.48
C ILE A 21 3.56 -1.45 -0.46
N THR A 22 4.39 -1.51 -1.50
CA THR A 22 5.50 -2.47 -1.60
C THR A 22 6.43 -2.30 -0.40
N SER A 23 6.65 -3.39 0.36
CA SER A 23 7.47 -3.36 1.57
C SER A 23 8.78 -4.11 1.35
N PHE A 24 8.74 -5.44 1.33
CA PHE A 24 9.91 -6.30 1.19
C PHE A 24 9.57 -7.61 0.46
N GLY A 25 10.60 -8.35 0.07
CA GLY A 25 10.48 -9.66 -0.56
C GLY A 25 11.75 -10.48 -0.32
N SER A 26 11.70 -11.79 -0.59
CA SER A 26 12.87 -12.68 -0.48
C SER A 26 13.62 -12.73 -1.82
N GLY A 27 14.26 -11.62 -2.18
CA GLY A 27 14.84 -11.42 -3.51
C GLY A 27 13.81 -10.97 -4.54
N CYS A 28 14.22 -10.85 -5.81
CA CYS A 28 13.34 -10.42 -6.90
C CYS A 28 12.69 -11.64 -7.57
N ALA A 29 11.36 -11.68 -7.63
CA ALA A 29 10.55 -12.68 -8.34
C ALA A 29 10.91 -14.15 -8.00
N ARG A 30 11.24 -14.43 -6.74
CA ARG A 30 11.63 -15.78 -6.31
C ARG A 30 10.40 -16.72 -6.24
N PRO A 31 10.42 -17.89 -6.91
CA PRO A 31 9.30 -18.83 -6.88
C PRO A 31 8.93 -19.24 -5.45
N GLY A 32 7.64 -19.18 -5.11
CA GLY A 32 7.13 -19.52 -3.78
C GLY A 32 7.29 -18.41 -2.72
N PHE A 33 7.96 -17.29 -3.04
CA PHE A 33 8.13 -16.15 -2.15
C PHE A 33 7.52 -14.90 -2.78
N PRO A 34 6.21 -14.67 -2.61
CA PRO A 34 5.59 -13.44 -3.09
C PRO A 34 6.12 -12.23 -2.33
N ASP A 35 6.06 -11.07 -2.98
CA ASP A 35 6.36 -9.80 -2.32
C ASP A 35 5.33 -9.50 -1.22
N VAL A 36 5.82 -8.87 -0.16
CA VAL A 36 5.03 -8.48 1.00
C VAL A 36 4.71 -7.00 0.91
N TYR A 37 3.43 -6.69 1.10
CA TYR A 37 2.89 -5.33 1.02
C TYR A 37 2.32 -4.89 2.37
N THR A 38 2.50 -3.62 2.71
CA THR A 38 1.75 -3.00 3.80
C THR A 38 0.28 -2.92 3.42
N LYS A 39 -0.62 -3.48 4.25
CA LYS A 39 -2.06 -3.47 4.03
C LYS A 39 -2.65 -2.08 4.29
N VAL A 40 -2.88 -1.29 3.24
CA VAL A 40 -3.31 0.12 3.36
C VAL A 40 -4.61 0.27 4.14
N GLN A 41 -5.56 -0.64 3.93
CA GLN A 41 -6.85 -0.62 4.64
C GLN A 41 -6.70 -0.60 6.16
N HIS A 42 -5.66 -1.26 6.71
CA HIS A 42 -5.42 -1.30 8.15
C HIS A 42 -4.99 0.07 8.72
N TYR A 43 -4.42 0.95 7.89
CA TYR A 43 -3.82 2.21 8.30
C TYR A 43 -4.61 3.45 7.85
N VAL A 44 -5.77 3.29 7.21
CA VAL A 44 -6.55 4.42 6.65
C VAL A 44 -6.82 5.50 7.70
N ASP A 45 -7.17 5.13 8.93
CA ASP A 45 -7.46 6.08 9.98
C ASP A 45 -6.21 6.83 10.44
N TRP A 46 -5.07 6.14 10.54
CA TRP A 46 -3.78 6.77 10.84
C TRP A 46 -3.37 7.74 9.73
N ILE A 47 -3.52 7.35 8.46
CA ILE A 47 -3.23 8.20 7.30
C ILE A 47 -4.07 9.48 7.38
N ARG A 48 -5.39 9.34 7.54
CA ARG A 48 -6.31 10.50 7.64
C ARG A 48 -5.99 11.40 8.82
N LYS A 49 -5.72 10.82 9.99
CA LYS A 49 -5.32 11.58 11.19
C LYS A 49 -4.04 12.37 10.93
N THR A 50 -3.03 11.73 10.35
CA THR A 50 -1.73 12.35 10.08
C THR A 50 -1.84 13.50 9.08
N ILE A 51 -2.60 13.32 7.99
CA ILE A 51 -2.88 14.39 7.03
C ILE A 51 -3.52 15.58 7.73
N ARG A 52 -4.60 15.35 8.49
CA ARG A 52 -5.31 16.43 9.21
C ARG A 52 -4.41 17.13 10.23
N THR A 53 -3.59 16.39 10.97
CA THR A 53 -2.67 17.00 11.94
C THR A 53 -1.65 17.90 11.23
N ASN A 54 -1.11 17.47 10.10
CA ASN A 54 -0.11 18.22 9.35
C ASN A 54 -0.68 19.42 8.58
N GLU A 55 -2.00 19.47 8.34
CA GLU A 55 -2.68 20.64 7.76
C GLU A 55 -2.93 21.77 8.79
N ASN A 56 -2.87 21.47 10.09
CA ASN A 56 -3.11 22.43 11.18
C ASN A 56 -1.80 22.95 11.82
N THR A 57 -0.66 22.61 11.24
CA THR A 57 0.69 23.10 11.59
C THR A 57 1.24 23.92 10.44
#